data_AF-A0A813DX56-F1
#
_entry.id   AF-A0A813DX56-F1
#
_cell.length_a   1.000
_cell.length_b   1.000
_cell.length_c   1.000
_cell.angle_alpha   90.00
_cell.angle_beta   90.00
_cell.angle_gamma   90.00
#
_symmetry.space_group_name_H-M   'P 1'
#
loop_
_entity.id
_entity.type
_entity.pdbx_description
1 polymer ?
#
loop_
_entity_poly.entity_id
_entity_poly.type
_entity_poly.pdbx_seq_one_letter_code
_entity_poly.pdbx_strand_id
1 'polypeptide(L)'
;MLMCSALWRALKIDQQHMPARDQRVDWALPLYGGIFDILEFVLTLGKSGLPQSSTVRDFFLGLLAPPLLLWKALRGLAALQAQQPKGTSENSQPSTVLQDGFMVAACGLTYSAWILLHILTVAKVEGASGLWGIAWTAFVGFAVLVASVRHCVRAHFKIEGSGLEDLVAALFFWPQTLAQMVQQVSQEHSLKLVTSGEEQLKQVENKEAKMDATI
;
A
#
# COMPACT_ATOMS: atom_id res chain seq x y z
N MET A 1 4.86 -4.53 -21.58
CA MET A 1 4.83 -5.82 -20.87
C MET A 1 3.88 -5.89 -19.67
N LEU A 2 3.45 -4.77 -19.05
CA LEU A 2 2.49 -4.81 -17.93
C LEU A 2 1.09 -5.33 -18.32
N MET A 3 0.58 -4.92 -19.48
CA MET A 3 -0.67 -5.47 -20.02
C MET A 3 -0.54 -6.98 -20.27
N CYS A 4 0.67 -7.44 -20.62
CA CYS A 4 0.96 -8.85 -20.80
C CYS A 4 0.97 -9.59 -19.45
N SER A 5 1.44 -9.01 -18.34
CA SER A 5 1.36 -9.64 -17.01
C SER A 5 -0.09 -9.83 -16.54
N ALA A 6 -0.93 -8.79 -16.69
CA ALA A 6 -2.34 -8.87 -16.30
C ALA A 6 -3.12 -9.83 -17.20
N LEU A 7 -2.93 -9.76 -18.52
CA LEU A 7 -3.53 -10.70 -19.47
C LEU A 7 -3.00 -12.12 -19.28
N TRP A 8 -1.71 -12.29 -18.96
CA TRP A 8 -1.11 -13.58 -18.63
C TRP A 8 -1.69 -14.17 -17.35
N ARG A 9 -1.89 -13.36 -16.31
CA ARG A 9 -2.58 -13.79 -15.08
C ARG A 9 -4.02 -14.17 -15.39
N ALA A 10 -4.74 -13.37 -16.20
CA ALA A 10 -6.09 -13.69 -16.65
C ALA A 10 -6.14 -15.01 -17.45
N LEU A 11 -5.21 -15.24 -18.36
CA LEU A 11 -5.08 -16.49 -19.12
C LEU A 11 -4.71 -17.68 -18.22
N LYS A 12 -3.82 -17.49 -17.23
CA LYS A 12 -3.50 -18.53 -16.24
C LYS A 12 -4.69 -18.87 -15.34
N ILE A 13 -5.52 -17.89 -15.02
CA ILE A 13 -6.79 -18.10 -14.30
C ILE A 13 -7.72 -18.96 -15.14
N ASP A 14 -7.89 -18.59 -16.41
CA ASP A 14 -8.78 -19.28 -17.34
C ASP A 14 -8.31 -20.73 -17.59
N GLN A 15 -7.00 -20.95 -17.64
CA GLN A 15 -6.39 -22.28 -17.77
C GLN A 15 -6.35 -23.08 -16.46
N GLN A 16 -6.89 -22.57 -15.34
CA GLN A 16 -6.78 -23.17 -14.00
C GLN A 16 -5.33 -23.43 -13.54
N HIS A 17 -4.35 -22.78 -14.17
CA HIS A 17 -2.93 -22.82 -13.81
C HIS A 17 -2.58 -21.87 -12.65
N MET A 18 -3.56 -21.15 -12.16
CA MET A 18 -3.48 -20.34 -10.95
C MET A 18 -4.67 -20.68 -10.05
N PRO A 19 -4.50 -20.62 -8.73
CA PRO A 19 -5.62 -20.73 -7.80
C PRO A 19 -6.71 -19.73 -8.14
N ALA A 20 -7.96 -20.09 -7.87
CA ALA A 20 -9.08 -19.19 -8.02
C ALA A 20 -8.86 -17.91 -7.17
N ARG A 21 -9.52 -16.80 -7.52
CA ARG A 21 -9.25 -15.46 -6.92
C ARG A 21 -9.40 -15.45 -5.39
N ASP A 22 -10.29 -16.26 -4.88
CA ASP A 22 -10.55 -16.53 -3.45
C ASP A 22 -9.40 -17.26 -2.74
N GLN A 23 -8.52 -17.92 -3.48
CA GLN A 23 -7.38 -18.68 -2.95
C GLN A 23 -6.04 -17.94 -3.13
N ARG A 24 -6.03 -16.75 -3.74
CA ARG A 24 -4.82 -15.95 -3.97
C ARG A 24 -4.61 -14.88 -2.91
N VAL A 25 -3.34 -14.57 -2.67
CA VAL A 25 -2.94 -13.43 -1.86
C VAL A 25 -2.70 -12.24 -2.78
N ASP A 26 -3.76 -11.46 -3.00
CA ASP A 26 -3.73 -10.22 -3.74
C ASP A 26 -3.73 -9.01 -2.79
N TRP A 27 -3.49 -7.82 -3.34
CA TRP A 27 -3.69 -6.59 -2.59
C TRP A 27 -5.16 -6.41 -2.18
N ALA A 28 -5.37 -5.98 -0.94
CA ALA A 28 -6.67 -5.65 -0.34
C ALA A 28 -7.47 -4.65 -1.18
N LEU A 29 -6.79 -3.65 -1.73
CA LEU A 29 -7.34 -2.75 -2.73
C LEU A 29 -6.67 -3.05 -4.06
N PRO A 30 -7.39 -3.31 -5.17
CA PRO A 30 -6.74 -3.47 -6.47
C PRO A 30 -6.19 -2.13 -7.00
N LEU A 31 -5.19 -2.19 -7.88
CA LEU A 31 -4.69 -0.99 -8.56
C LEU A 31 -5.78 -0.38 -9.47
N TYR A 32 -6.52 -1.27 -10.13
CA TYR A 32 -7.74 -0.98 -10.88
C TYR A 32 -8.93 -1.31 -9.98
N GLY A 33 -9.38 -0.28 -9.26
CA GLY A 33 -10.52 -0.28 -8.35
C GLY A 33 -10.30 0.75 -7.23
N GLY A 34 -11.27 0.98 -6.35
CA GLY A 34 -11.21 2.09 -5.38
C GLY A 34 -11.63 3.41 -6.02
N ILE A 35 -10.78 4.45 -6.04
CA ILE A 35 -11.19 5.75 -6.63
C ILE A 35 -11.67 5.62 -8.09
N PHE A 36 -11.10 4.66 -8.84
CA PHE A 36 -11.48 4.40 -10.22
C PHE A 36 -12.83 3.69 -10.34
N ASP A 37 -13.40 3.17 -9.25
CA ASP A 37 -14.78 2.66 -9.22
C ASP A 37 -15.77 3.79 -9.48
N ILE A 38 -15.39 5.06 -9.28
CA ILE A 38 -16.21 6.22 -9.70
C ILE A 38 -16.35 6.23 -11.22
N LEU A 39 -15.27 5.99 -11.96
CA LEU A 39 -15.33 5.94 -13.43
C LEU A 39 -16.16 4.73 -13.87
N GLU A 40 -15.97 3.59 -13.23
CA GLU A 40 -16.78 2.40 -13.50
C GLU A 40 -18.27 2.63 -13.16
N PHE A 41 -18.59 3.32 -12.06
CA PHE A 41 -19.95 3.67 -11.67
C PHE A 41 -20.61 4.55 -12.71
N VAL A 42 -19.89 5.57 -13.19
CA VAL A 42 -20.39 6.47 -14.24
C VAL A 42 -20.59 5.71 -15.54
N LEU A 43 -19.61 4.89 -15.96
CA LEU A 43 -19.67 4.13 -17.23
C LEU A 43 -20.71 3.00 -17.20
N THR A 44 -20.98 2.42 -16.02
CA THR A 44 -21.99 1.38 -15.84
C THR A 44 -23.38 1.93 -15.52
N LEU A 45 -23.56 3.26 -15.52
CA LEU A 45 -24.81 3.95 -15.16
C LEU A 45 -25.34 3.52 -13.78
N GLY A 46 -24.43 3.39 -12.81
CA GLY A 46 -24.76 3.07 -11.43
C GLY A 46 -24.96 1.60 -11.11
N LYS A 47 -24.54 0.69 -12.01
CA LYS A 47 -24.60 -0.76 -11.75
C LYS A 47 -23.42 -1.26 -10.91
N SER A 48 -22.26 -0.60 -10.93
CA SER A 48 -21.15 -0.93 -10.03
C SER A 48 -21.36 -0.34 -8.63
N GLY A 49 -20.64 -0.86 -7.63
CA GLY A 49 -20.67 -0.30 -6.27
C GLY A 49 -19.90 1.02 -6.19
N LEU A 50 -20.34 1.93 -5.31
CA LEU A 50 -19.56 3.13 -4.98
C LEU A 50 -18.32 2.75 -4.15
N PRO A 51 -17.19 3.43 -4.33
CA PRO A 51 -16.01 3.15 -3.54
C PRO A 51 -16.16 3.59 -2.09
N GLN A 52 -15.43 2.92 -1.21
CA GLN A 52 -15.36 3.29 0.20
C GLN A 52 -14.78 4.71 0.35
N SER A 53 -15.42 5.54 1.17
CA SER A 53 -15.02 6.95 1.37
C SER A 53 -13.60 7.10 1.93
N SER A 54 -13.11 6.13 2.70
CA SER A 54 -11.73 6.05 3.18
C SER A 54 -10.73 5.97 2.02
N THR A 55 -11.01 5.17 1.01
CA THR A 55 -10.14 5.01 -0.17
C THR A 55 -10.06 6.30 -0.97
N VAL A 56 -11.18 7.00 -1.14
CA VAL A 56 -11.23 8.31 -1.82
C VAL A 56 -10.39 9.34 -1.05
N ARG A 57 -10.59 9.43 0.26
CA ARG A 57 -9.81 10.34 1.12
C ARG A 57 -8.32 10.03 1.04
N ASP A 58 -7.95 8.76 1.15
CA ASP A 58 -6.56 8.34 1.13
C ASP A 58 -5.95 8.57 -0.27
N PHE A 59 -6.69 8.42 -1.36
CA PHE A 59 -6.19 8.83 -2.69
C PHE A 59 -5.80 10.31 -2.74
N PHE A 60 -6.68 11.22 -2.28
CA PHE A 60 -6.38 12.65 -2.26
C PHE A 60 -5.25 13.01 -1.27
N LEU A 61 -5.18 12.34 -0.12
CA LEU A 61 -4.04 12.49 0.79
C LEU A 61 -2.74 12.00 0.15
N GLY A 62 -2.78 10.93 -0.65
CA GLY A 62 -1.63 10.43 -1.38
C GLY A 62 -1.19 11.37 -2.50
N LEU A 63 -2.14 12.13 -3.06
CA LEU A 63 -1.86 13.16 -4.06
C LEU A 63 -1.23 14.40 -3.44
N LEU A 64 -1.78 14.92 -2.34
CA LEU A 64 -1.38 16.21 -1.74
C LEU A 64 -0.29 16.09 -0.69
N ALA A 65 -0.28 15.01 0.08
CA ALA A 65 0.67 14.74 1.16
C ALA A 65 1.18 13.28 1.13
N PRO A 66 1.80 12.83 0.03
CA PRO A 66 2.33 11.46 -0.10
C PRO A 66 3.16 10.97 1.10
N PRO A 67 4.05 11.80 1.72
CA PRO A 67 4.88 11.35 2.85
C PRO A 67 4.06 10.89 4.06
N LEU A 68 2.87 11.48 4.29
CA LEU A 68 2.00 11.09 5.40
C LEU A 68 1.45 9.68 5.22
N LEU A 69 1.06 9.30 4.00
CA LEU A 69 0.60 7.94 3.73
C LEU A 69 1.75 6.94 3.74
N LEU A 70 2.93 7.35 3.26
CA LEU A 70 4.11 6.50 3.35
C LEU A 70 4.47 6.20 4.80
N TRP A 71 4.41 7.21 5.69
CA TRP A 71 4.58 7.02 7.13
C TRP A 71 3.55 6.04 7.70
N LYS A 72 2.26 6.21 7.39
CA LYS A 72 1.21 5.29 7.83
C LYS A 72 1.47 3.85 7.37
N ALA A 73 1.87 3.66 6.11
CA ALA A 73 2.19 2.35 5.56
C ALA A 73 3.38 1.70 6.28
N LEU A 74 4.48 2.43 6.46
CA LEU A 74 5.67 1.95 7.16
C LEU A 74 5.39 1.60 8.62
N ARG A 75 4.70 2.49 9.36
CA ARG A 75 4.35 2.23 10.77
C ARG A 75 3.39 1.07 10.92
N GLY A 76 2.42 0.93 10.00
CA GLY A 76 1.52 -0.22 9.98
C GLY A 76 2.28 -1.53 9.73
N LEU A 77 3.20 -1.53 8.76
CA LEU A 77 4.05 -2.69 8.47
C LEU A 77 4.95 -3.06 9.66
N ALA A 78 5.62 -2.08 10.27
CA ALA A 78 6.49 -2.29 11.42
C ALA A 78 5.72 -2.85 12.63
N ALA A 79 4.48 -2.39 12.86
CA ALA A 79 3.62 -2.94 13.91
C ALA A 79 3.25 -4.41 13.65
N LEU A 80 2.93 -4.76 12.41
CA LEU A 80 2.61 -6.14 12.03
C LEU A 80 3.82 -7.06 12.14
N GLN A 81 5.01 -6.59 11.78
CA GLN A 81 6.28 -7.31 11.93
C GLN A 81 6.63 -7.53 13.40
N ALA A 82 6.39 -6.55 14.27
CA ALA A 82 6.66 -6.65 15.70
C ALA A 82 5.79 -7.70 16.42
N GLN A 83 4.61 -8.01 15.88
CA GLN A 83 3.68 -9.00 16.43
C GLN A 83 3.98 -10.44 15.98
N GLN A 84 4.89 -10.67 15.02
CA GLN A 84 5.17 -12.02 14.55
C GLN A 84 6.02 -12.82 15.58
N PRO A 85 5.69 -14.10 15.84
CA PRO A 85 6.44 -14.91 16.77
C PRO A 85 7.87 -15.15 16.27
N LYS A 86 8.86 -14.88 17.14
CA LYS A 86 10.28 -15.13 16.89
C LYS A 86 10.50 -16.62 16.57
N GLY A 87 10.56 -16.98 15.29
CA GLY A 87 10.88 -18.35 14.86
C GLY A 87 10.08 -18.88 13.67
N THR A 88 9.03 -18.18 13.21
CA THR A 88 8.25 -18.61 12.03
C THR A 88 8.42 -17.61 10.88
N SER A 89 9.31 -17.97 9.94
CA SER A 89 9.56 -17.34 8.63
C SER A 89 10.52 -16.13 8.58
N GLU A 90 11.63 -16.35 7.87
CA GLU A 90 12.52 -15.43 7.15
C GLU A 90 12.61 -13.95 7.58
N ASN A 91 13.71 -13.62 8.28
CA ASN A 91 14.50 -12.37 8.23
C ASN A 91 13.80 -10.99 8.30
N SER A 92 12.50 -10.91 8.55
CA SER A 92 11.77 -9.65 8.51
C SER A 92 11.82 -8.95 9.86
N GLN A 93 12.96 -8.36 10.20
CA GLN A 93 13.05 -7.52 11.39
C GLN A 93 12.18 -6.27 11.21
N PRO A 94 11.44 -5.83 12.26
CA PRO A 94 10.68 -4.61 12.20
C PRO A 94 11.60 -3.42 11.91
N SER A 95 11.20 -2.53 11.00
CA SER A 95 11.94 -1.31 10.72
C SER A 95 11.99 -0.39 11.94
N THR A 96 13.09 0.35 12.08
CA THR A 96 13.24 1.33 13.15
C THR A 96 12.55 2.64 12.80
N VAL A 97 12.07 3.38 13.81
CA VAL A 97 11.44 4.70 13.64
C VAL A 97 12.36 5.67 12.90
N LEU A 98 13.67 5.59 13.14
CA LEU A 98 14.67 6.44 12.48
C LEU A 98 14.77 6.13 10.97
N GLN A 99 14.80 4.85 10.61
CA GLN A 99 14.83 4.42 9.21
C GLN A 99 13.54 4.83 8.49
N ASP A 100 12.38 4.60 9.10
CA ASP A 100 11.09 5.04 8.57
C ASP A 100 11.06 6.55 8.37
N GLY A 101 11.54 7.30 9.37
CA GLY A 101 11.62 8.76 9.35
C GLY A 101 12.50 9.28 8.23
N PHE A 102 13.66 8.66 8.01
CA PHE A 102 14.55 9.01 6.90
C PHE A 102 13.88 8.78 5.54
N MET A 103 13.23 7.63 5.35
CA MET A 103 12.52 7.35 4.10
C MET A 103 11.37 8.34 3.83
N VAL A 104 10.62 8.70 4.86
CA VAL A 104 9.52 9.68 4.76
C VAL A 104 10.05 11.08 4.49
N ALA A 105 11.15 11.49 5.12
CA ALA A 105 11.80 12.76 4.85
C ALA A 105 12.33 12.82 3.41
N ALA A 106 13.00 11.76 2.93
CA ALA A 106 13.49 11.67 1.57
C ALA A 106 12.34 11.70 0.55
N CYS A 107 11.23 11.00 0.83
CA CYS A 107 10.00 11.05 0.03
C CYS A 107 9.42 12.47 -0.03
N GLY A 108 9.32 13.15 1.12
CA GLY A 108 8.83 14.53 1.17
C GLY A 108 9.71 15.52 0.43
N LEU A 109 11.03 15.38 0.57
CA LEU A 109 11.99 16.25 -0.12
C LEU A 109 11.94 16.06 -1.63
N THR A 110 11.97 14.81 -2.11
CA THR A 110 11.93 14.49 -3.55
C THR A 110 10.61 14.91 -4.19
N TYR A 111 9.48 14.66 -3.52
CA TYR A 111 8.17 15.11 -4.00
C TYR A 111 8.05 16.64 -4.02
N SER A 112 8.47 17.32 -2.95
CA SER A 112 8.43 18.79 -2.88
C SER A 112 9.36 19.42 -3.90
N ALA A 113 10.55 18.85 -4.11
CA ALA A 113 11.49 19.30 -5.14
C ALA A 113 10.88 19.17 -6.54
N TRP A 114 10.20 18.07 -6.85
CA TRP A 114 9.50 17.92 -8.13
C TRP A 114 8.49 19.05 -8.38
N ILE A 115 7.62 19.34 -7.40
CA ILE A 115 6.60 20.39 -7.51
C ILE A 115 7.23 21.78 -7.60
N LEU A 116 8.11 22.12 -6.67
CA LEU A 116 8.71 23.47 -6.57
C LEU A 116 9.56 23.79 -7.79
N LEU A 117 10.38 22.86 -8.28
CA LEU A 117 11.23 23.08 -9.45
C LEU A 117 10.41 23.25 -10.74
N HIS A 118 9.28 22.54 -10.89
CA HIS A 118 8.35 22.78 -11.99
C HIS A 118 7.72 24.18 -11.90
N ILE A 119 7.28 24.60 -10.71
CA ILE A 119 6.72 25.95 -10.50
C ILE A 119 7.74 27.03 -10.89
N LEU A 120 8.99 26.92 -10.43
CA LEU A 120 10.06 27.87 -10.76
C LEU A 120 10.36 27.92 -12.27
N THR A 121 10.34 26.76 -12.92
CA THR A 121 10.54 26.67 -14.38
C THR A 121 9.39 27.34 -15.14
N VAL A 122 8.14 27.08 -14.74
CA VAL A 122 6.94 27.68 -15.37
C VAL A 122 6.86 29.19 -15.11
N ALA A 123 7.29 29.65 -13.94
CA ALA A 123 7.37 31.06 -13.57
C ALA A 123 8.48 31.83 -14.31
N LYS A 124 9.31 31.15 -15.12
CA LYS A 124 10.42 31.73 -15.90
C LYS A 124 11.42 32.53 -15.06
N VAL A 125 11.74 32.04 -13.87
CA VAL A 125 12.78 32.62 -13.02
C VAL A 125 14.12 32.60 -13.77
N GLU A 126 14.86 33.70 -13.70
CA GLU A 126 16.18 33.80 -14.34
C GLU A 126 17.11 32.67 -13.84
N GLY A 127 17.81 32.01 -14.77
CA GLY A 127 18.68 30.87 -14.43
C GLY A 127 17.96 29.52 -14.29
N ALA A 128 16.65 29.42 -14.54
CA ALA A 128 15.91 28.16 -14.45
C ALA A 128 16.19 27.15 -15.60
N SER A 129 17.13 27.44 -16.51
CA SER A 129 17.51 26.53 -17.58
C SER A 129 18.17 25.27 -17.01
N GLY A 130 17.45 24.14 -17.04
CA GLY A 130 17.91 22.85 -16.52
C GLY A 130 17.12 22.35 -15.30
N LEU A 131 16.37 23.22 -14.60
CA LEU A 131 15.56 22.82 -13.45
C LEU A 131 14.46 21.82 -13.83
N TRP A 132 13.97 21.86 -15.07
CA TRP A 132 13.01 20.89 -15.61
C TRP A 132 13.51 19.44 -15.50
N GLY A 133 14.74 19.19 -15.94
CA GLY A 133 15.33 17.85 -15.89
C GLY A 133 15.51 17.37 -14.45
N ILE A 134 16.01 18.23 -13.58
CA ILE A 134 16.20 17.94 -12.15
C ILE A 134 14.86 17.63 -11.48
N ALA A 135 13.80 18.35 -11.85
CA ALA A 135 12.46 18.11 -11.31
C ALA A 135 11.95 16.71 -11.67
N TRP A 136 12.14 16.26 -12.91
CA TRP A 136 11.81 14.89 -13.31
C TRP A 136 12.69 13.84 -12.64
N THR A 137 13.98 14.12 -12.45
CA THR A 137 14.87 13.24 -11.66
C THR A 137 14.36 13.10 -10.21
N ALA A 138 13.95 14.20 -9.59
CA ALA A 138 13.36 14.19 -8.25
C ALA A 138 12.07 13.35 -8.20
N PHE A 139 11.22 13.45 -9.23
CA PHE A 139 10.02 12.61 -9.34
C PHE A 139 10.33 11.12 -9.48
N VAL A 140 11.32 10.75 -10.31
CA VAL A 140 11.76 9.35 -10.42
C VAL A 140 12.33 8.86 -9.09
N GLY A 141 13.11 9.67 -8.39
CA GLY A 141 13.60 9.34 -7.05
C GLY A 141 12.47 9.10 -6.05
N PHE A 142 11.44 9.96 -6.07
CA PHE A 142 10.21 9.77 -5.30
C PHE A 142 9.52 8.44 -5.65
N ALA A 143 9.33 8.14 -6.94
CA ALA A 143 8.68 6.90 -7.38
C ALA A 143 9.46 5.65 -6.95
N VAL A 144 10.79 5.68 -7.00
CA VAL A 144 11.65 4.59 -6.51
C VAL A 144 11.44 4.36 -5.01
N LEU A 145 11.40 5.42 -4.19
CA LEU A 145 11.16 5.30 -2.75
C LEU A 145 9.79 4.65 -2.45
N VAL A 146 8.74 5.11 -3.12
CA VAL A 146 7.39 4.53 -2.97
C VAL A 146 7.37 3.06 -3.42
N ALA A 147 8.01 2.75 -4.55
CA ALA A 147 8.12 1.38 -5.06
C ALA A 147 8.90 0.46 -4.12
N SER A 148 9.97 0.94 -3.49
CA SER A 148 10.72 0.17 -2.50
C SER A 148 9.86 -0.21 -1.30
N VAL A 149 9.10 0.74 -0.73
CA VAL A 149 8.19 0.45 0.39
C VAL A 149 7.09 -0.51 -0.05
N ARG A 150 6.52 -0.30 -1.25
CA ARG A 150 5.54 -1.20 -1.83
C ARG A 150 6.06 -2.63 -1.96
N HIS A 151 7.30 -2.78 -2.42
CA HIS A 151 7.96 -4.07 -2.51
C HIS A 151 8.08 -4.74 -1.14
N CYS A 152 8.48 -4.00 -0.10
CA CYS A 152 8.55 -4.52 1.27
C CYS A 152 7.17 -4.97 1.80
N VAL A 153 6.13 -4.18 1.56
CA VAL A 153 4.75 -4.56 1.92
C VAL A 153 4.36 -5.85 1.19
N ARG A 154 4.59 -5.93 -0.13
CA ARG A 154 4.27 -7.15 -0.89
C ARG A 154 5.02 -8.37 -0.40
N ALA A 155 6.31 -8.23 -0.12
CA ALA A 155 7.12 -9.33 0.39
C ALA A 155 6.57 -9.84 1.73
N HIS A 156 6.20 -8.92 2.63
CA HIS A 156 5.62 -9.28 3.94
C HIS A 156 4.29 -10.03 3.81
N PHE A 157 3.42 -9.57 2.92
CA PHE A 157 2.12 -10.19 2.68
C PHE A 157 2.16 -11.32 1.65
N LYS A 158 3.34 -11.71 1.14
CA LYS A 158 3.49 -12.72 0.07
C LYS A 158 2.64 -12.44 -1.18
N ILE A 159 2.49 -11.16 -1.54
CA ILE A 159 1.75 -10.72 -2.72
C ILE A 159 2.63 -10.82 -3.97
N GLU A 160 2.16 -11.57 -4.98
CA GLU A 160 2.89 -11.82 -6.22
C GLU A 160 3.11 -10.55 -7.07
N GLY A 161 4.31 -10.43 -7.63
CA GLY A 161 4.67 -9.42 -8.63
C GLY A 161 6.16 -9.16 -8.71
N SER A 162 6.58 -8.15 -9.48
CA SER A 162 7.99 -7.78 -9.61
C SER A 162 8.28 -6.37 -9.08
N GLY A 163 9.55 -6.06 -8.78
CA GLY A 163 9.95 -4.70 -8.41
C GLY A 163 9.74 -3.68 -9.54
N LEU A 164 9.82 -4.13 -10.81
CA LEU A 164 9.52 -3.28 -11.96
C LEU A 164 8.03 -2.93 -12.03
N GLU A 165 7.14 -3.87 -11.71
CA GLU A 165 5.70 -3.60 -11.59
C GLU A 165 5.42 -2.56 -10.50
N ASP A 166 6.11 -2.65 -9.36
CA ASP A 166 6.00 -1.67 -8.28
C ASP A 166 6.49 -0.29 -8.70
N LEU A 167 7.62 -0.22 -9.43
CA LEU A 167 8.16 1.03 -9.94
C LEU A 167 7.20 1.70 -10.92
N VAL A 168 6.64 0.96 -11.86
CA VAL A 168 5.71 1.54 -12.84
C VAL A 168 4.38 1.94 -12.19
N ALA A 169 3.88 1.13 -11.25
CA ALA A 169 2.71 1.49 -10.45
C ALA A 169 2.95 2.78 -9.65
N ALA A 170 4.10 2.92 -9.01
CA ALA A 170 4.47 4.15 -8.31
C ALA A 170 4.66 5.34 -9.27
N LEU A 171 5.25 5.14 -10.45
CA LEU A 171 5.54 6.23 -11.38
C LEU A 171 4.26 6.87 -11.97
N PHE A 172 3.25 6.06 -12.31
CA PHE A 172 2.02 6.56 -12.96
C PHE A 172 0.82 6.64 -12.03
N PHE A 173 0.81 5.86 -10.94
CA PHE A 173 -0.32 5.71 -10.04
C PHE A 173 0.11 5.81 -8.58
N TRP A 174 1.06 6.70 -8.23
CA TRP A 174 1.54 6.85 -6.85
C TRP A 174 0.43 7.09 -5.81
N PRO A 175 -0.64 7.89 -6.04
CA PRO A 175 -1.61 8.16 -4.99
C PRO A 175 -2.40 6.88 -4.66
N GLN A 176 -2.80 6.14 -5.70
CA GLN A 176 -3.48 4.86 -5.56
C GLN A 176 -2.54 3.80 -4.94
N THR A 177 -1.28 3.79 -5.35
CA THR A 177 -0.25 2.89 -4.80
C THR A 177 -0.07 3.10 -3.29
N LEU A 178 -0.04 4.35 -2.83
CA LEU A 178 0.05 4.70 -1.42
C LEU A 178 -1.21 4.31 -0.64
N ALA A 179 -2.40 4.63 -1.18
CA ALA A 179 -3.67 4.25 -0.58
C ALA A 179 -3.80 2.73 -0.43
N GLN A 180 -3.42 1.98 -1.46
CA GLN A 180 -3.42 0.51 -1.45
C GLN A 180 -2.50 -0.07 -0.36
N MET A 181 -1.29 0.49 -0.18
CA MET A 181 -0.39 0.05 0.89
C MET A 181 -0.98 0.31 2.28
N VAL A 182 -1.54 1.50 2.50
CA VAL A 182 -2.16 1.87 3.79
C VAL A 182 -3.36 0.98 4.09
N GLN A 183 -4.20 0.70 3.10
CA GLN A 183 -5.35 -0.18 3.26
C GLN A 183 -4.91 -1.62 3.59
N GLN A 184 -3.90 -2.14 2.89
CA GLN A 184 -3.36 -3.47 3.16
C GLN A 184 -2.90 -3.63 4.62
N VAL A 185 -2.08 -2.69 5.12
CA VAL A 185 -1.57 -2.79 6.50
C VAL A 185 -2.66 -2.54 7.54
N SER A 186 -3.66 -1.71 7.24
CA SER A 186 -4.74 -1.38 8.17
C SER A 186 -5.76 -2.50 8.30
N GLN A 187 -6.10 -3.16 7.19
CA GLN A 187 -7.06 -4.27 7.19
C GLN A 187 -6.52 -5.46 7.98
N GLU A 188 -5.26 -5.84 7.75
CA GLU A 188 -4.62 -6.94 8.50
C GLU A 188 -4.52 -6.64 9.99
N HIS A 189 -4.13 -5.42 10.35
CA HIS A 189 -4.08 -5.00 11.74
C HIS A 189 -5.46 -5.12 12.42
N SER A 190 -6.52 -4.76 11.71
CA SER A 190 -7.89 -4.89 12.22
C SER A 190 -8.31 -6.35 12.40
N LEU A 191 -7.98 -7.23 11.44
CA LEU A 191 -8.28 -8.66 11.53
C LEU A 191 -7.60 -9.31 12.74
N LYS A 192 -6.32 -9.03 12.97
CA LYS A 192 -5.58 -9.58 14.12
C LYS A 192 -6.15 -9.14 15.47
N LEU A 193 -6.62 -7.90 15.58
CA LEU A 193 -7.28 -7.40 16.80
C LEU A 193 -8.58 -8.14 17.10
N VAL A 194 -9.40 -8.39 16.06
CA VAL A 194 -10.65 -9.16 16.20
C VAL A 194 -10.35 -10.58 16.67
N THR A 195 -9.43 -11.28 15.99
CA THR A 195 -9.08 -12.67 16.35
C THR A 195 -8.52 -12.77 17.76
N SER A 196 -7.65 -11.83 18.17
CA SER A 196 -7.11 -11.82 19.53
C SER A 196 -8.19 -11.57 20.59
N GLY A 197 -9.17 -10.71 20.31
CA GLY A 197 -10.31 -10.48 21.19
C GLY A 197 -11.20 -11.72 21.35
N GLU A 198 -11.47 -12.42 20.25
CA GLU A 198 -12.24 -13.68 20.27
C GLU A 198 -11.54 -14.78 21.07
N GLU A 199 -10.21 -14.90 20.95
CA GLU A 199 -9.43 -15.85 21.74
C GLU A 199 -9.46 -15.53 23.24
N GLN A 200 -9.35 -14.24 23.60
CA GLN A 200 -9.45 -13.81 24.99
C GLN A 200 -10.83 -14.12 25.58
N LEU A 201 -11.90 -13.87 24.83
CA LEU A 201 -13.27 -14.17 25.27
C LEU A 201 -13.46 -15.68 25.55
N LYS A 202 -12.99 -16.53 24.63
CA LYS A 202 -13.03 -17.99 24.81
C LYS A 202 -12.23 -18.48 26.02
N GLN A 203 -11.15 -17.79 26.38
CA GLN A 203 -10.38 -18.12 27.58
C GLN A 203 -11.12 -17.74 28.86
N VAL A 204 -11.84 -16.62 28.87
CA VAL A 204 -12.66 -16.19 30.01
C VAL A 204 -13.82 -17.16 30.23
N GLU A 205 -14.58 -17.50 29.17
CA GLU A 205 -15.70 -18.46 29.25
C GLU A 205 -15.25 -19.83 29.77
N ASN A 206 -14.10 -20.34 29.28
CA ASN A 206 -13.55 -21.60 29.77
C ASN A 206 -13.10 -21.56 31.23
N LYS A 207 -12.69 -20.38 31.73
CA LYS A 207 -12.29 -20.20 33.12
C LYS A 207 -13.51 -20.16 34.04
N GLU A 208 -14.58 -19.50 33.62
CA GLU A 208 -15.86 -19.46 34.34
C GLU A 208 -16.49 -20.86 34.41
N ALA A 209 -16.55 -21.58 33.29
CA ALA A 209 -17.09 -22.95 33.27
C ALA A 209 -16.31 -23.92 34.18
N LYS A 210 -14.99 -23.75 34.31
CA LYS A 210 -14.17 -24.54 35.26
C LYS A 210 -14.43 -24.17 36.71
N MET A 211 -14.69 -22.90 36.99
CA MET A 211 -15.00 -22.43 38.34
C MET A 211 -16.34 -23.01 38.82
N ASP A 212 -17.35 -23.01 37.94
CA ASP A 212 -18.67 -23.57 38.23
C ASP A 212 -18.64 -25.10 38.41
N ALA A 213 -17.77 -25.81 37.69
CA ALA A 213 -17.61 -27.26 37.83
C ALA A 213 -16.88 -27.70 39.12
N THR A 214 -16.31 -26.77 39.88
CA THR A 214 -15.54 -27.07 41.11
C THR A 214 -16.36 -26.86 42.39
N ILE A 215 -17.58 -26.31 42.28
CA ILE A 215 -18.52 -26.06 43.39
C ILE A 215 -19.56 -27.20 43.44
#